data_AF-A0A843XI33-F1
#
_entry.id   AF-A0A843XI33-F1
#
_cell.length_a   1.000
_cell.length_b   1.000
_cell.length_c   1.000
_cell.angle_alpha   90.00
_cell.angle_beta   90.00
_cell.angle_gamma   90.00
#
_symmetry.space_group_name_H-M   'P 1'
#
loop_
_entity.id
_entity.type
_entity.pdbx_description
1 polymer ?
#
loop_
_entity_poly.entity_id
_entity_poly.type
_entity_poly.pdbx_seq_one_letter_code
_entity_poly.pdbx_strand_id
1 'polypeptide(L)'
;MMSDIRREYSICIPYHQAWWGKEVAVSSLYGDFRTSYHMLNWYSERALQSNPGSILSLEVDPETQRFKRFFICFEASAYGFEVGC
;
A
#
# COMPACT_ATOMS: atom_id res chain seq x y z
N MET A 1 -16.64 -5.34 19.57
CA MET A 1 -17.04 -5.58 18.16
C MET A 1 -17.88 -6.84 18.00
N MET A 2 -17.36 -8.07 18.15
CA MET A 2 -18.19 -9.29 18.04
C MET A 2 -19.23 -9.43 19.17
N SER A 3 -18.90 -8.99 20.39
CA SER A 3 -19.82 -8.92 21.52
C SER A 3 -21.01 -7.99 21.25
N ASP A 4 -20.75 -6.88 20.53
CA ASP A 4 -21.75 -5.86 20.23
C ASP A 4 -22.70 -6.34 19.13
N ILE A 5 -22.16 -6.95 18.07
CA ILE A 5 -22.94 -7.58 16.98
C ILE A 5 -23.88 -8.65 17.53
N ARG A 6 -23.38 -9.48 18.45
CA ARG A 6 -24.18 -10.53 19.07
C ARG A 6 -25.27 -9.97 20.00
N ARG A 7 -25.01 -8.85 20.67
CA ARG A 7 -25.99 -8.20 21.56
C ARG A 7 -27.08 -7.46 20.77
N GLU A 8 -26.70 -6.81 19.69
CA GLU A 8 -27.56 -5.90 18.93
C GLU A 8 -28.37 -6.62 17.85
N TYR A 9 -27.81 -7.66 17.24
CA TYR A 9 -28.47 -8.41 16.16
C TYR A 9 -28.83 -9.85 16.54
N SER A 10 -28.46 -10.33 17.75
CA SER A 10 -28.61 -11.73 18.17
C SER A 10 -27.91 -12.76 17.26
N ILE A 11 -26.97 -12.31 16.42
CA ILE A 11 -26.24 -13.15 15.48
C ILE A 11 -24.93 -13.60 16.12
N CYS A 12 -24.75 -14.91 16.26
CA CYS A 12 -23.47 -15.53 16.62
C CYS A 12 -22.69 -15.87 15.34
N ILE A 13 -21.81 -14.98 14.91
CA ILE A 13 -20.88 -15.24 13.81
C ILE A 13 -19.57 -15.79 14.39
N PRO A 14 -19.05 -16.93 13.91
CA PRO A 14 -17.71 -17.40 14.26
C PRO A 14 -16.67 -16.34 13.93
N TYR A 15 -15.66 -16.17 14.79
CA TYR A 15 -14.61 -15.16 14.62
C TYR A 15 -13.97 -15.21 13.22
N HIS A 16 -13.69 -16.42 12.71
CA HIS A 16 -13.13 -16.61 11.38
C HIS A 16 -14.03 -16.02 10.27
N GLN A 17 -15.35 -16.20 10.36
CA GLN A 17 -16.29 -15.67 9.36
C GLN A 17 -16.37 -14.14 9.43
N ALA A 18 -16.35 -13.57 10.63
CA ALA A 18 -16.32 -12.12 10.80
C ALA A 18 -15.02 -11.50 10.26
N TRP A 19 -13.89 -12.17 10.45
CA TRP A 19 -12.61 -11.76 9.88
C TRP A 19 -12.63 -11.83 8.35
N TRP A 20 -13.09 -12.93 7.76
CA TRP A 20 -13.23 -13.06 6.30
C TRP A 20 -14.19 -12.02 5.71
N GLY A 21 -15.33 -11.78 6.36
CA GLY A 21 -16.28 -10.75 5.93
C GLY A 21 -15.65 -9.35 5.93
N LYS A 22 -14.81 -9.04 6.93
CA LYS A 22 -14.02 -7.81 6.96
C LYS A 22 -13.02 -7.76 5.80
N GLU A 23 -12.23 -8.81 5.58
CA GLU A 23 -11.24 -8.83 4.49
C GLU A 23 -11.89 -8.64 3.11
N VAL A 24 -13.04 -9.28 2.87
CA VAL A 24 -13.81 -9.11 1.62
C VAL A 24 -14.33 -7.67 1.48
N ALA A 25 -14.88 -7.09 2.54
CA ALA A 25 -15.35 -5.70 2.51
C ALA A 25 -14.19 -4.71 2.27
N VAL A 26 -13.05 -4.93 2.94
CA VAL A 26 -11.83 -4.12 2.75
C VAL A 26 -11.33 -4.22 1.31
N SER A 27 -11.25 -5.44 0.76
CA SER A 27 -10.82 -5.63 -0.64
C SER A 27 -11.81 -5.05 -1.65
N SER A 28 -13.12 -5.08 -1.35
CA SER A 28 -14.14 -4.47 -2.21
C SER A 28 -14.07 -2.93 -2.20
N LEU A 29 -13.72 -2.33 -1.06
CA LEU A 29 -13.62 -0.88 -0.89
C LEU A 29 -12.31 -0.31 -1.43
N TYR A 30 -11.18 -0.95 -1.14
CA TYR A 30 -9.84 -0.43 -1.44
C TYR A 30 -9.17 -1.14 -2.62
N GLY A 31 -9.78 -2.19 -3.15
CA GLY A 31 -9.20 -3.05 -4.19
C GLY A 31 -8.29 -4.14 -3.61
N ASP A 32 -7.70 -4.91 -4.51
CA ASP A 32 -6.68 -5.90 -4.15
C ASP A 32 -5.34 -5.21 -3.88
N PHE A 33 -4.73 -5.52 -2.73
CA PHE A 33 -3.43 -4.99 -2.33
C PHE A 33 -2.38 -5.25 -3.41
N ARG A 34 -2.44 -6.39 -4.10
CA ARG A 34 -1.51 -6.72 -5.19
C ARG A 34 -1.60 -5.69 -6.32
N THR A 35 -2.81 -5.36 -6.75
CA THR A 35 -3.06 -4.32 -7.76
C THR A 35 -2.54 -2.96 -7.30
N SER A 36 -2.79 -2.58 -6.04
CA SER A 36 -2.29 -1.31 -5.49
C SER A 36 -0.76 -1.22 -5.53
N TYR A 37 -0.05 -2.31 -5.24
CA TYR A 37 1.41 -2.32 -5.32
C TYR A 37 1.94 -2.36 -6.76
N HIS A 38 1.23 -2.98 -7.70
CA HIS A 38 1.59 -2.91 -9.12
C HIS A 38 1.59 -1.47 -9.66
N MET A 39 0.71 -0.61 -9.16
CA MET A 39 0.68 0.81 -9.52
C MET A 39 1.95 1.58 -9.11
N LEU A 40 2.72 1.09 -8.13
CA LEU A 40 3.98 1.73 -7.73
C LEU A 40 5.04 1.66 -8.83
N ASN A 41 5.07 0.60 -9.63
CA ASN A 41 5.97 0.52 -10.80
C ASN A 41 5.65 1.64 -11.78
N TRP A 42 4.39 1.73 -12.19
CA TRP A 42 3.93 2.78 -13.10
C TRP A 42 4.18 4.18 -12.53
N TYR A 43 3.90 4.39 -11.24
CA TYR A 43 4.18 5.66 -10.58
C TYR A 43 5.67 5.99 -10.58
N SER A 44 6.55 5.02 -10.29
CA SER A 44 8.00 5.24 -10.27
C SER A 44 8.53 5.69 -11.63
N GLU A 45 8.06 5.07 -12.71
CA GLU A 45 8.41 5.46 -14.07
C GLU A 45 7.95 6.88 -14.39
N ARG A 46 6.70 7.23 -14.02
CA ARG A 46 6.14 8.57 -14.26
C ARG A 46 6.81 9.65 -13.41
N ALA A 47 7.18 9.33 -12.18
CA ALA A 47 7.89 10.24 -11.29
C ALA A 47 9.29 10.56 -11.83
N LEU A 48 10.02 9.55 -12.33
CA LEU A 48 11.32 9.74 -12.98
C LEU A 48 11.22 10.56 -14.28
N GLN A 49 10.19 10.32 -15.09
CA GLN A 49 9.97 11.09 -16.32
C GLN A 49 9.65 12.57 -16.05
N SER A 50 8.85 12.84 -15.03
CA SER A 50 8.43 14.20 -14.67
C SER A 50 9.48 14.97 -13.88
N ASN A 51 10.37 14.28 -13.15
CA ASN A 51 11.42 14.88 -12.36
C ASN A 51 12.78 14.23 -12.68
N PRO A 52 13.38 14.55 -13.84
CA PRO A 52 14.71 14.08 -14.18
C PRO A 52 15.73 14.38 -13.07
N GLY A 53 16.65 13.45 -12.81
CA GLY A 53 17.64 13.54 -11.72
C GLY A 53 17.20 12.87 -10.41
N SER A 54 15.89 12.71 -10.20
CA SER A 54 15.37 12.06 -9.00
C SER A 54 15.78 10.58 -8.92
N ILE A 55 15.98 10.07 -7.71
CA ILE A 55 16.36 8.68 -7.44
C ILE A 55 15.16 7.95 -6.85
N LEU A 56 14.67 6.95 -7.56
CA LEU A 56 13.59 6.07 -7.10
C LEU A 56 14.06 4.61 -7.11
N SER A 57 13.71 3.85 -6.09
CA SER A 57 14.00 2.42 -6.00
C SER A 57 12.81 1.67 -5.42
N LEU A 58 12.25 0.75 -6.19
CA LEU A 58 11.17 -0.14 -5.77
C LEU A 58 11.71 -1.55 -5.63
N GLU A 59 11.64 -2.08 -4.41
CA GLU A 59 12.06 -3.43 -4.09
C GLU A 59 10.84 -4.33 -3.90
N VAL A 60 10.85 -5.45 -4.60
CA VAL A 60 9.84 -6.51 -4.50
C VAL A 60 10.50 -7.82 -4.12
N ASP A 61 9.74 -8.65 -3.43
CA ASP A 61 10.13 -10.02 -3.15
C ASP A 61 10.19 -10.83 -4.46
N PRO A 62 11.32 -11.44 -4.81
CA PRO A 62 11.46 -12.10 -6.10
C PRO A 62 10.56 -13.34 -6.24
N GLU A 63 10.29 -14.06 -5.14
CA GLU A 63 9.50 -15.29 -5.15
C GLU A 63 8.00 -15.02 -5.15
N THR A 64 7.55 -14.12 -4.27
CA THR A 64 6.14 -13.84 -4.05
C THR A 64 5.61 -12.65 -4.87
N GLN A 65 6.53 -11.87 -5.47
CA GLN A 65 6.25 -10.60 -6.15
C GLN A 65 5.54 -9.58 -5.25
N ARG A 66 5.73 -9.71 -3.94
CA ARG A 66 5.14 -8.80 -2.95
C ARG A 66 6.02 -7.58 -2.76
N PHE A 67 5.39 -6.43 -2.54
CA PHE A 67 6.08 -5.21 -2.16
C PHE A 67 6.95 -5.42 -0.91
N LYS A 68 8.21 -4.96 -0.96
CA LYS A 68 9.10 -4.89 0.21
C LYS A 68 9.32 -3.46 0.66
N ARG A 69 9.89 -2.63 -0.21
CA ARG A 69 10.32 -1.27 0.12
C ARG A 69 10.19 -0.35 -1.10
N PHE A 70 9.91 0.93 -0.83
CA PHE A 70 9.95 1.98 -1.85
C PHE A 70 10.78 3.14 -1.31
N PHE A 71 11.79 3.55 -2.06
CA PHE A 71 12.61 4.71 -1.78
C PHE A 71 12.40 5.75 -2.87
N ILE A 72 12.30 7.02 -2.46
CA ILE A 72 12.19 8.17 -3.34
C ILE A 72 13.04 9.30 -2.77
N CYS A 73 13.91 9.86 -3.60
CA CYS A 73 14.59 11.11 -3.35
C CYS A 73 14.43 11.99 -4.59
N PHE A 74 13.68 13.08 -4.47
CA PHE A 74 13.54 14.02 -5.57
C PHE A 74 14.80 14.87 -5.68
N GLU A 75 15.22 15.15 -6.91
CA GLU A 75 16.42 15.96 -7.17
C GLU A 75 16.38 17.31 -6.44
N ALA A 76 15.21 17.97 -6.47
CA ALA A 76 15.01 19.24 -5.77
C ALA A 76 15.22 19.12 -4.24
N SER A 77 14.83 17.98 -3.64
CA SER A 77 15.02 17.72 -2.22
C SER A 77 16.49 17.44 -1.90
N ALA A 78 17.18 16.67 -2.72
CA ALA A 78 18.61 16.40 -2.58
C ALA A 78 19.43 17.69 -2.68
N TYR A 79 19.16 18.50 -3.72
CA TYR A 79 19.80 19.78 -3.93
C TYR A 79 19.56 20.76 -2.77
N GLY A 80 18.31 20.87 -2.31
CA GLY A 80 17.97 21.71 -1.18
C GLY A 80 18.69 21.31 0.11
N PHE A 81 18.90 20.01 0.33
CA PHE A 81 19.67 19.51 1.45
C PHE A 81 21.17 19.84 1.33
N GLU A 82 21.75 19.67 0.14
CA GLU A 82 23.17 19.95 -0.10
C GLU A 82 23.52 21.43 0.04
N VAL A 83 22.63 22.32 -0.41
CA VAL A 83 22.90 23.77 -0.46
C VAL A 83 22.42 24.51 0.79
N GLY A 84 21.45 23.97 1.52
CA GLY A 84 20.71 24.69 2.55
C GLY A 84 20.78 24.13 3.98
N CYS A 85 21.54 23.07 4.23
CA CYS A 85 21.80 22.53 5.58
C CYS A 85 23.14 23.01 6.14
#